data_AF-A0A619ADJ2-F1
#
_entry.id   AF-A0A619ADJ2-F1
#
_cell.length_a   1.000
_cell.length_b   1.000
_cell.length_c   1.000
_cell.angle_alpha   90.00
_cell.angle_beta   90.00
_cell.angle_gamma   90.00
#
_symmetry.space_group_name_H-M   'P 1'
#
loop_
_entity.id
_entity.type
_entity.pdbx_description
1 polymer ?
#
loop_
_entity_poly.entity_id
_entity_poly.type
_entity_poly.pdbx_seq_one_letter_code
_entity_poly.pdbx_strand_id
1 'polypeptide(L)'
;MKYIILRLDGTIPREVPVIFPNLLVHADVASAITTMIQADTDTSTSITGIRVVSAGFCDTAVGCHGRSESLNITSRDIDDAVINTVDYTFGLLFGE
;
A
#
# COMPACT_ATOMS: atom_id res chain seq x y z
N MET A 1 12.17 -0.72 8.00
CA MET A 1 11.75 -0.07 6.74
C MET A 1 10.40 0.58 6.98
N LYS A 2 9.95 1.43 6.05
CA LYS A 2 8.59 1.97 6.07
C LYS A 2 7.79 1.32 4.95
N TYR A 3 6.48 1.28 5.12
CA TYR A 3 5.58 0.84 4.07
C TYR A 3 4.30 1.65 4.03
N ILE A 4 3.66 1.63 2.86
CA ILE A 4 2.25 1.98 2.67
C ILE A 4 1.56 0.82 1.95
N ILE A 5 0.25 0.66 2.17
CA ILE A 5 -0.60 -0.21 1.35
C ILE A 5 -1.58 0.69 0.61
N LEU A 6 -1.51 0.64 -0.71
CA LEU A 6 -2.41 1.33 -1.62
C LEU A 6 -3.55 0.38 -1.97
N ARG A 7 -4.79 0.81 -1.77
CA ARG A 7 -5.93 0.13 -2.37
C ARG A 7 -6.27 0.79 -3.69
N LEU A 8 -6.27 -0.02 -4.74
CA LEU A 8 -6.74 0.31 -6.06
C LEU A 8 -8.16 -0.25 -6.18
N ASP A 9 -9.14 0.65 -6.20
CA ASP A 9 -10.53 0.30 -6.42
C ASP A 9 -10.78 0.18 -7.95
N GLY A 10 -11.60 -0.78 -8.36
CA GLY A 10 -11.86 -1.10 -9.76
C GLY A 10 -12.78 -2.32 -9.87
N THR A 11 -12.86 -2.95 -11.05
CA THR A 11 -13.65 -4.18 -11.25
C THR A 11 -13.24 -5.29 -10.28
N ILE A 12 -11.94 -5.39 -9.98
CA ILE A 12 -11.39 -6.27 -8.97
C ILE A 12 -10.49 -5.42 -8.08
N PRO A 13 -10.90 -5.11 -6.83
CA PRO A 13 -10.09 -4.29 -5.94
C PRO A 13 -8.80 -5.01 -5.55
N ARG A 14 -7.72 -4.25 -5.38
CA ARG A 14 -6.40 -4.79 -5.03
C ARG A 14 -5.74 -3.95 -3.95
N GLU A 15 -4.99 -4.59 -3.07
CA GLU A 15 -4.11 -3.94 -2.12
C GLU A 15 -2.65 -4.20 -2.51
N VAL A 16 -1.94 -3.12 -2.83
CA VAL A 16 -0.55 -3.16 -3.30
C VAL A 16 0.34 -2.53 -2.23
N PRO A 17 1.18 -3.31 -1.55
CA PRO A 17 2.14 -2.77 -0.62
C PRO A 17 3.33 -2.16 -1.37
N VAL A 18 3.86 -1.09 -0.79
CA VAL A 18 5.09 -0.47 -1.23
C VAL A 18 6.00 -0.29 -0.04
N ILE A 19 7.16 -0.95 -0.08
CA ILE A 19 8.18 -0.91 0.98
C ILE A 19 9.30 0.03 0.53
N PHE A 20 9.75 0.90 1.43
CA PHE A 20 10.75 1.91 1.12
C PHE A 20 11.65 2.26 2.32
N PRO A 21 12.81 2.90 2.08
CA PRO A 21 13.76 3.26 3.13
C PRO A 21 13.17 4.23 4.16
N ASN A 22 13.65 4.16 5.40
CA ASN A 22 13.20 5.02 6.49
C ASN A 22 13.45 6.53 6.25
N LEU A 23 14.33 6.89 5.31
CA LEU A 23 14.62 8.28 4.95
C LEU A 23 13.45 8.99 4.28
N LEU A 24 12.52 8.25 3.67
CA LEU A 24 11.36 8.85 2.99
C LEU A 24 10.17 9.00 3.94
N VAL A 25 9.34 10.01 3.67
CA VAL A 25 8.10 10.30 4.42
C VAL A 25 6.93 9.55 3.78
N HIS A 26 6.04 8.95 4.58
CA HIS A 26 4.92 8.16 4.03
C HIS A 26 4.02 8.99 3.11
N ALA A 27 3.73 10.24 3.48
CA ALA A 27 2.88 11.13 2.68
C ALA A 27 3.49 11.45 1.31
N ASP A 28 4.80 11.72 1.27
CA ASP A 28 5.49 12.03 0.01
C ASP A 28 5.52 10.82 -0.92
N VAL A 29 5.80 9.63 -0.36
CA VAL A 29 5.81 8.38 -1.13
C VAL A 29 4.40 8.05 -1.63
N ALA A 30 3.37 8.18 -0.79
CA ALA A 30 1.98 7.96 -1.19
C ALA A 30 1.55 8.91 -2.31
N SER A 31 1.90 10.20 -2.19
CA SER A 31 1.60 11.22 -3.19
C SER A 31 2.29 10.93 -4.53
N ALA A 32 3.59 10.62 -4.50
CA ALA A 32 4.37 10.32 -5.70
C ALA A 32 3.80 9.11 -6.44
N ILE A 33 3.53 8.01 -5.72
CA ILE A 33 3.04 6.77 -6.35
C ILE A 33 1.61 6.94 -6.86
N THR A 34 0.75 7.61 -6.10
CA THR A 34 -0.62 7.91 -6.56
C THR A 34 -0.59 8.72 -7.86
N THR A 35 0.29 9.73 -7.93
CA THR A 35 0.45 10.56 -9.14
C THR A 35 0.94 9.73 -10.32
N MET A 36 1.92 8.84 -10.12
CA MET A 36 2.43 7.96 -11.18
C MET A 36 1.35 6.99 -11.69
N ILE A 37 0.62 6.34 -10.77
CA ILE A 37 -0.46 5.42 -11.16
C ILE A 37 -1.56 6.18 -11.91
N GLN A 38 -1.94 7.38 -11.46
CA GLN A 38 -2.94 8.20 -12.16
C GLN A 38 -2.49 8.55 -13.59
N ALA A 39 -1.23 8.95 -13.77
CA ALA A 39 -0.68 9.24 -15.08
C ALA A 39 -0.66 8.01 -16.02
N ASP A 40 -0.40 6.82 -15.48
CA ASP A 40 -0.46 5.57 -16.25
C ASP A 40 -1.90 5.13 -16.54
N THR A 41 -2.83 5.37 -15.60
CA THR A 41 -4.24 4.95 -15.67
C THR A 41 -5.03 5.72 -16.72
N ASP A 42 -4.56 6.90 -17.17
CA ASP A 42 -5.11 7.59 -18.35
C ASP A 42 -5.10 6.69 -19.62
N THR A 43 -4.39 5.55 -19.59
CA THR A 43 -4.40 4.51 -20.62
C THR A 43 -5.14 3.21 -20.27
N SER A 44 -5.56 2.99 -19.01
CA SER A 44 -6.20 1.73 -18.55
C SER A 44 -7.54 1.99 -17.82
N THR A 45 -8.64 1.54 -18.40
CA THR A 45 -10.03 1.89 -18.03
C THR A 45 -10.59 1.25 -16.75
N SER A 46 -9.79 0.53 -15.95
CA SER A 46 -10.31 -0.34 -14.89
C SER A 46 -10.14 0.14 -13.45
N ILE A 47 -9.38 1.22 -13.20
CA ILE A 47 -9.16 1.75 -11.85
C ILE A 47 -10.08 2.95 -11.62
N THR A 48 -10.94 2.88 -10.60
CA THR A 48 -11.93 3.92 -10.26
C THR A 48 -11.54 4.74 -9.04
N GLY A 49 -10.52 4.32 -8.30
CA GLY A 49 -10.06 5.02 -7.09
C GLY A 49 -8.73 4.50 -6.58
N ILE A 50 -7.98 5.37 -5.92
CA ILE A 50 -6.68 5.08 -5.31
C ILE A 50 -6.65 5.73 -3.93
N ARG A 51 -6.27 4.98 -2.90
CA ARG A 51 -6.13 5.51 -1.55
C ARG A 51 -5.19 4.65 -0.71
N VAL A 52 -4.53 5.26 0.26
CA VAL A 52 -3.74 4.54 1.26
C VAL A 52 -4.69 3.97 2.31
N VAL A 53 -4.62 2.66 2.56
CA VAL A 53 -5.42 1.96 3.59
C VAL A 53 -4.63 1.65 4.85
N SER A 54 -3.31 1.56 4.72
CA SER A 54 -2.44 1.28 5.84
C SER A 54 -1.06 1.88 5.61
N ALA A 55 -0.39 2.24 6.69
CA ALA A 55 0.96 2.77 6.66
C ALA A 55 1.64 2.61 8.02
N GLY A 56 2.92 2.26 8.00
CA GLY A 56 3.69 2.12 9.23
C GLY A 56 5.13 1.66 8.96
N PHE A 57 5.64 0.87 9.88
CA PHE A 57 7.01 0.37 9.87
C PHE A 57 6.98 -1.15 9.75
N CYS A 58 7.99 -1.71 9.08
CA CYS A 58 8.16 -3.16 8.99
C CYS A 58 9.62 -3.53 9.19
N ASP A 59 9.86 -4.62 9.92
CA ASP A 59 11.18 -5.20 10.11
C ASP A 59 11.57 -6.11 8.94
N THR A 60 12.81 -6.60 8.91
CA THR A 60 13.32 -7.51 7.85
C THR A 60 12.62 -8.88 7.81
N ALA A 61 11.87 -9.24 8.85
CA ALA A 61 10.95 -10.38 8.88
C ALA A 61 9.48 -9.99 8.63
N VAL A 62 9.23 -8.73 8.22
CA VAL A 62 7.93 -8.14 7.87
C VAL A 62 6.90 -8.19 9.01
N GLY A 63 7.36 -8.01 10.26
CA GLY A 63 6.46 -7.65 11.35
C GLY A 63 6.08 -6.18 11.23
N CYS A 64 4.85 -5.90 10.82
CA CYS A 64 4.33 -4.56 10.56
C CYS A 64 3.74 -3.97 11.83
N HIS A 65 4.07 -2.71 12.09
CA HIS A 65 3.71 -2.05 13.33
C HIS A 65 3.72 -0.53 13.24
N GLY A 66 3.16 0.09 14.28
CA GLY A 66 3.21 1.53 14.48
C GLY A 66 2.21 2.29 13.63
N ARG A 67 2.45 3.60 13.54
CA ARG A 67 1.54 4.56 12.91
C ARG A 67 2.33 5.56 12.10
N SER A 68 1.86 5.85 10.90
CA SER A 68 2.38 6.96 10.12
C SER A 68 1.94 8.29 10.74
N GLU A 69 2.90 9.11 11.15
CA GLU A 69 2.63 10.47 11.63
C GLU A 69 2.12 11.38 10.51
N SER A 70 2.75 11.31 9.33
CA SER A 70 2.42 12.19 8.20
C SER A 70 1.07 11.87 7.55
N LEU A 71 0.65 10.61 7.57
CA LEU A 71 -0.65 10.20 7.03
C LEU A 71 -1.73 10.03 8.11
N ASN A 72 -1.34 10.00 9.39
CA ASN A 72 -2.25 9.75 10.51
C ASN A 72 -2.98 8.39 10.41
N ILE A 73 -2.36 7.39 9.76
CA ILE A 73 -2.88 6.02 9.51
C ILE A 73 -2.02 5.01 10.28
N THR A 74 -2.65 3.97 10.83
CA THR A 74 -2.00 2.91 11.63
C THR A 74 -1.83 1.63 10.80
N SER A 75 -0.76 0.88 11.04
CA SER A 75 -0.61 -0.50 10.59
C SER A 75 -1.79 -1.38 11.02
N ARG A 76 -2.22 -2.28 10.15
CA ARG A 76 -3.28 -3.27 10.43
C ARG A 76 -2.66 -4.62 10.73
N ASP A 77 -3.35 -5.44 11.53
CA ASP A 77 -2.90 -6.77 11.92
C ASP A 77 -2.69 -7.74 10.72
N ILE A 78 -3.35 -7.47 9.60
CA ILE A 78 -3.26 -8.29 8.37
C ILE A 78 -2.08 -7.90 7.46
N ASP A 79 -1.41 -6.79 7.72
CA ASP A 79 -0.46 -6.22 6.76
C ASP A 79 0.76 -7.11 6.54
N ASP A 80 1.19 -7.83 7.58
CA ASP A 80 2.25 -8.85 7.50
C ASP A 80 1.89 -9.90 6.46
N ALA A 81 0.66 -10.41 6.51
CA ALA A 81 0.17 -11.42 5.59
C ALA A 81 0.03 -10.84 4.18
N VAL A 82 -0.51 -9.63 4.04
CA VAL A 82 -0.64 -8.97 2.73
C VAL A 82 0.72 -8.81 2.08
N ILE A 83 1.70 -8.23 2.77
CA ILE A 83 3.04 -7.99 2.21
C ILE A 83 3.73 -9.30 1.85
N ASN A 84 3.71 -10.30 2.74
CA ASN A 84 4.39 -11.57 2.51
C ASN A 84 3.71 -12.43 1.42
N THR A 85 2.45 -12.17 1.08
CA THR A 85 1.70 -12.98 0.11
C THR A 85 1.49 -12.31 -1.24
N VAL A 86 1.94 -11.07 -1.44
CA VAL A 86 1.70 -10.32 -2.68
C VAL A 86 2.24 -11.01 -3.92
N ASP A 87 3.39 -11.67 -3.85
CA ASP A 87 3.93 -12.43 -5.00
C ASP A 87 3.03 -13.62 -5.40
N TYR A 88 2.19 -14.09 -4.49
CA TYR A 88 1.26 -15.20 -4.72
C TYR A 88 -0.15 -14.71 -5.07
N THR A 89 -0.60 -13.62 -4.46
CA THR A 89 -1.98 -13.11 -4.62
C THR A 89 -2.09 -12.00 -5.66
N PHE A 90 -0.97 -11.43 -6.09
CA PHE A 90 -0.93 -10.21 -6.92
C PHE A 90 -1.77 -9.06 -6.33
N GLY A 91 -1.78 -8.95 -4.99
CA GLY A 91 -2.54 -7.93 -4.26
C GLY A 91 -4.04 -8.21 -4.14
N LEU A 92 -4.51 -9.40 -4.52
CA LEU A 92 -5.88 -9.83 -4.23
C LEU A 92 -6.02 -10.19 -2.75
N LEU A 93 -7.06 -9.66 -2.11
CA LEU A 93 -7.45 -10.07 -0.77
C LEU A 93 -8.36 -11.29 -0.86
N PHE A 94 -8.02 -12.36 -0.15
CA PHE A 94 -8.85 -13.57 -0.05
C PHE A 94 -9.38 -13.69 1.38
N GLY A 95 -10.66 -13.36 1.58
CA GLY A 95 -11.35 -13.44 2.87
C GLY A 95 -11.62 -12.07 3.49
N GLU A 96 -12.89 -11.64 3.46
CA GLU A 96 -13.48 -10.77 4.49
C GLU A 96 -14.23 -11.66 5.50
#